data_AF-R7P6V7-F1
#
_entry.id   AF-R7P6V7-F1
#
_cell.length_a   1.000
_cell.length_b   1.000
_cell.length_c   1.000
_cell.angle_alpha   90.00
_cell.angle_beta   90.00
_cell.angle_gamma   90.00
#
_symmetry.space_group_name_H-M   'P 1'
#
loop_
_entity.id
_entity.type
_entity.pdbx_description
1 polymer ?
#
loop_
_entity_poly.entity_id
_entity_poly.type
_entity_poly.pdbx_seq_one_letter_code
_entity_poly.pdbx_strand_id
1 'polypeptide(L)'
;MKNKFKELWGKNKVLIILGLILIGCLVAIIIVSISFFFGKGKSIEGDRINDISKYPITETFKSDFVTSVEGNESVKSATLEVKSNRRTVYVVINFKDDTSLNDAEGIAQASLSNISEDLLGYYDFEYILKCEKTENSDGFIIMGAKNVAGSGLVWNNNTPVESEE
;
A
#
# COMPACT_ATOMS: atom_id res chain seq x y z
N MET A 1 -42.46 -16.08 45.62
CA MET A 1 -41.14 -15.72 45.05
C MET A 1 -40.39 -14.67 45.89
N LYS A 2 -41.04 -13.58 46.32
CA LYS A 2 -40.42 -12.51 47.16
C LYS A 2 -39.83 -12.99 48.50
N ASN A 3 -40.50 -13.92 49.19
CA ASN A 3 -40.04 -14.38 50.52
C ASN A 3 -38.77 -15.25 50.46
N LYS A 4 -38.59 -16.05 49.39
CA LYS A 4 -37.39 -16.88 49.20
C LYS A 4 -36.15 -16.04 48.88
N PHE A 5 -36.31 -14.95 48.14
CA PHE A 5 -35.22 -14.01 47.83
C PHE A 5 -34.73 -13.28 49.08
N LYS A 6 -35.65 -12.87 49.97
CA LYS A 6 -35.33 -12.19 51.23
C LYS A 6 -34.59 -13.12 52.21
N GLU A 7 -34.92 -14.40 52.21
CA GLU A 7 -34.26 -15.42 53.03
C GLU A 7 -32.85 -15.79 52.52
N LEU A 8 -32.67 -15.90 51.19
CA LEU A 8 -31.36 -16.08 50.55
C LEU A 8 -30.45 -14.87 50.76
N TRP A 9 -31.02 -13.66 50.67
CA TRP A 9 -30.30 -12.43 50.98
C TRP A 9 -29.84 -12.42 52.43
N GLY A 10 -30.71 -12.79 53.38
CA GLY A 10 -30.40 -12.82 54.80
C GLY A 10 -29.22 -13.73 55.18
N LYS A 11 -29.16 -14.94 54.61
CA LYS A 11 -28.18 -15.99 54.96
C LYS A 11 -26.83 -15.80 54.26
N ASN A 12 -26.83 -15.33 53.01
CA ASN A 12 -25.63 -15.30 52.17
C ASN A 12 -25.25 -13.87 51.73
N LYS A 13 -25.54 -12.86 52.57
CA LYS A 13 -25.31 -11.42 52.28
C LYS A 13 -23.95 -11.15 51.66
N VAL A 14 -22.90 -11.71 52.25
CA VAL A 14 -21.51 -11.51 51.81
C VAL A 14 -21.27 -12.08 50.40
N LEU A 15 -21.75 -13.29 50.11
CA LEU A 15 -21.60 -13.93 48.80
C LEU A 15 -22.40 -13.21 47.72
N ILE A 16 -23.57 -12.67 48.06
CA ILE A 16 -24.40 -11.89 47.13
C ILE A 16 -23.74 -10.54 46.82
N ILE A 17 -23.20 -9.85 47.83
CA ILE A 17 -22.44 -8.61 47.63
C ILE A 17 -21.21 -8.88 46.77
N LEU A 18 -20.45 -9.95 47.06
CA LEU A 18 -19.29 -10.33 46.27
C LEU A 18 -19.68 -10.65 44.81
N GLY A 19 -20.77 -11.39 44.59
CA GLY A 19 -21.29 -11.67 43.26
C GLY A 19 -21.70 -10.41 42.49
N LEU A 20 -22.31 -9.44 43.15
CA LEU A 20 -22.66 -8.14 42.54
C LEU A 20 -21.42 -7.34 42.16
N ILE A 21 -20.38 -7.33 43.00
CA ILE A 21 -19.09 -6.71 42.69
C ILE A 21 -18.47 -7.37 41.45
N LEU A 22 -18.48 -8.71 41.40
CA LEU A 22 -17.93 -9.50 40.29
C LEU A 22 -18.66 -9.21 38.97
N ILE A 23 -19.99 -9.11 39.00
CA ILE A 23 -20.82 -8.70 37.86
C ILE A 23 -20.48 -7.27 37.43
N GLY A 24 -20.30 -6.34 38.39
CA GLY A 24 -19.90 -4.97 38.10
C GLY A 24 -18.55 -4.90 37.38
N CYS A 25 -17.56 -5.66 37.85
CA CYS A 25 -16.26 -5.79 37.19
C CYS A 25 -16.38 -6.38 35.78
N LEU A 26 -17.21 -7.42 35.59
CA LEU A 26 -17.45 -8.02 34.28
C LEU A 26 -18.04 -7.00 33.30
N VAL A 27 -19.03 -6.20 33.73
CA VAL A 27 -19.64 -5.16 32.90
C VAL A 27 -18.62 -4.09 32.53
N ALA A 28 -17.78 -3.65 33.48
CA ALA A 28 -16.72 -2.69 33.20
C ALA A 28 -15.72 -3.22 32.16
N ILE A 29 -15.29 -4.48 32.28
CA ILE A 29 -14.39 -5.14 31.31
C ILE A 29 -15.04 -5.22 29.93
N ILE A 30 -16.35 -5.54 29.86
CA ILE A 30 -17.08 -5.59 28.59
C ILE A 30 -17.15 -4.20 27.94
N ILE A 31 -17.43 -3.14 28.70
CA ILE A 31 -17.48 -1.76 28.16
C ILE A 31 -16.12 -1.33 27.62
N VAL A 32 -15.04 -1.59 28.37
CA VAL A 32 -13.67 -1.28 27.92
C VAL A 32 -13.31 -2.11 26.69
N SER A 33 -13.62 -3.41 26.69
CA SER A 33 -13.40 -4.29 25.54
C SER A 33 -14.16 -3.82 24.30
N ILE A 34 -15.46 -3.51 24.41
CA ILE A 34 -16.23 -2.97 23.28
C ILE A 34 -15.65 -1.63 22.83
N SER A 35 -15.24 -0.76 23.74
CA SER A 35 -14.63 0.53 23.37
C SER A 35 -13.26 0.37 22.69
N PHE A 36 -12.52 -0.69 23.02
CA PHE A 36 -11.22 -0.99 22.41
C PHE A 36 -11.37 -1.71 21.05
N PHE A 37 -12.32 -2.64 20.93
CA PHE A 37 -12.55 -3.42 19.71
C PHE A 37 -13.49 -2.74 18.70
N PHE A 38 -14.46 -1.94 19.17
CA PHE A 38 -15.40 -1.15 18.36
C PHE A 38 -15.10 0.37 18.43
N GLY A 39 -14.05 0.78 19.13
CA GLY A 39 -13.52 2.14 19.03
C GLY A 39 -13.30 2.43 17.56
N LYS A 40 -14.06 3.39 17.02
CA LYS A 40 -14.14 3.74 15.60
C LYS A 40 -12.82 3.44 14.93
N GLY A 41 -12.76 2.33 14.21
CA GLY A 41 -11.76 2.15 13.18
C GLY A 41 -12.02 3.27 12.20
N LYS A 42 -11.42 4.45 12.44
CA LYS A 42 -11.05 5.34 11.36
C LYS A 42 -10.31 4.40 10.43
N SER A 43 -10.92 4.14 9.29
CA SER A 43 -10.37 3.36 8.21
C SER A 43 -8.86 3.56 8.19
N ILE A 44 -8.11 2.46 8.17
CA ILE A 44 -6.64 2.48 8.06
C ILE A 44 -6.22 3.19 6.75
N GLU A 45 -7.16 3.51 5.88
CA GLU A 45 -7.12 4.62 4.93
C GLU A 45 -6.97 5.97 5.66
N GLY A 46 -5.76 6.23 6.16
CA GLY A 46 -5.40 7.47 6.82
C GLY A 46 -5.64 8.69 5.92
N ASP A 47 -5.67 9.88 6.55
CA ASP A 47 -5.99 11.18 5.94
C ASP A 47 -5.28 11.50 4.61
N ARG A 48 -4.22 10.77 4.28
CA ARG A 48 -3.47 10.86 3.03
C ARG A 48 -4.31 10.60 1.79
N ILE A 49 -5.31 9.70 1.81
CA ILE A 49 -6.07 9.29 0.61
C ILE A 49 -7.40 10.08 0.44
N ASN A 50 -7.77 10.90 1.43
CA ASN A 50 -9.05 11.64 1.45
C ASN A 50 -9.29 12.50 0.19
N ASP A 51 -8.21 12.97 -0.43
CA ASP A 51 -8.25 13.86 -1.60
C ASP A 51 -8.00 13.15 -2.94
N ILE A 52 -8.04 11.80 -3.00
CA ILE A 52 -7.70 11.04 -4.21
C ILE A 52 -8.63 11.37 -5.39
N SER A 53 -9.87 11.77 -5.11
CA SER A 53 -10.83 12.23 -6.11
C SER A 53 -10.43 13.54 -6.80
N LYS A 54 -9.57 14.37 -6.18
CA LYS A 54 -9.05 15.61 -6.78
C LYS A 54 -7.91 15.34 -7.77
N TYR A 55 -7.24 14.20 -7.64
CA TYR A 55 -6.11 13.80 -8.48
C TYR A 55 -6.38 12.44 -9.14
N PRO A 56 -7.40 12.32 -10.00
CA PRO A 56 -7.76 11.04 -10.59
C PRO A 56 -6.71 10.59 -11.62
N ILE A 57 -6.26 9.35 -11.50
CA ILE A 57 -5.51 8.68 -12.57
C ILE A 57 -6.52 8.04 -13.51
N THR A 58 -6.77 8.70 -14.64
CA THR A 58 -7.74 8.25 -15.65
C THR A 58 -7.17 7.12 -16.50
N GLU A 59 -8.03 6.25 -17.02
CA GLU A 59 -7.60 5.19 -17.96
C GLU A 59 -6.92 5.76 -19.20
N THR A 60 -7.36 6.94 -19.66
CA THR A 60 -6.71 7.68 -20.75
C THR A 60 -5.26 8.02 -20.41
N PHE A 61 -4.99 8.59 -19.22
CA PHE A 61 -3.63 8.87 -18.78
C PHE A 61 -2.78 7.59 -18.72
N LYS A 62 -3.32 6.49 -18.19
CA LYS A 62 -2.58 5.21 -18.14
C LYS A 62 -2.18 4.75 -19.54
N SER A 63 -3.15 4.77 -20.48
CA SER A 63 -2.93 4.37 -21.86
C SER A 63 -1.91 5.26 -22.57
N ASP A 64 -2.02 6.58 -22.41
CA ASP A 64 -1.11 7.54 -23.04
C ASP A 64 0.31 7.41 -22.49
N PHE A 65 0.44 7.25 -21.17
CA PHE A 65 1.74 7.01 -20.52
C PHE A 65 2.38 5.72 -21.02
N VAL A 66 1.63 4.60 -21.01
CA VAL A 66 2.12 3.30 -21.49
C VAL A 66 2.54 3.37 -22.95
N THR A 67 1.69 3.96 -23.81
CA THR A 67 2.01 4.12 -25.25
C THR A 67 3.27 4.95 -25.45
N SER A 68 3.46 6.02 -24.66
CA SER A 68 4.66 6.84 -24.76
C SER A 68 5.92 6.08 -24.35
N VAL A 69 5.84 5.21 -23.35
CA VAL A 69 6.99 4.40 -22.89
C VAL A 69 7.28 3.27 -23.89
N GLU A 70 6.24 2.59 -24.38
CA GLU A 70 6.35 1.52 -25.37
C GLU A 70 6.76 2.02 -26.77
N GLY A 71 6.62 3.33 -27.04
CA GLY A 71 7.17 3.95 -28.25
C GLY A 71 8.70 3.93 -28.31
N ASN A 72 9.39 3.63 -27.21
CA ASN A 72 10.83 3.47 -27.19
C ASN A 72 11.25 2.09 -27.71
N GLU A 73 12.21 2.05 -28.64
CA GLU A 73 12.66 0.81 -29.28
C GLU A 73 13.30 -0.20 -28.32
N SER A 74 13.81 0.21 -27.16
CA SER A 74 14.39 -0.66 -26.13
C SER A 74 13.32 -1.29 -25.22
N VAL A 75 12.05 -0.88 -25.33
CA VAL A 75 10.96 -1.38 -24.48
C VAL A 75 10.21 -2.51 -25.19
N LYS A 76 9.95 -3.60 -24.45
CA LYS A 76 9.15 -4.76 -24.86
C LYS A 76 7.68 -4.58 -24.46
N SER A 77 7.43 -4.10 -23.25
CA SER A 77 6.10 -3.73 -22.77
C SER A 77 6.16 -2.86 -21.53
N ALA A 78 5.11 -2.08 -21.28
CA ALA A 78 4.96 -1.30 -20.05
C ALA A 78 3.55 -1.47 -19.45
N THR A 79 3.46 -1.43 -18.12
CA THR A 79 2.18 -1.40 -17.42
C THR A 79 2.18 -0.31 -16.36
N LEU A 80 1.03 0.32 -16.15
CA LEU A 80 0.81 1.31 -15.10
C LEU A 80 -0.43 0.93 -14.30
N GLU A 81 -0.24 0.67 -13.01
CA GLU A 81 -1.30 0.29 -12.09
C GLU A 81 -1.36 1.20 -10.88
N VAL A 82 -2.56 1.46 -10.40
CA VAL A 82 -2.81 2.25 -9.18
C VAL A 82 -3.70 1.44 -8.28
N LYS A 83 -3.29 1.25 -7.03
CA LYS A 83 -4.17 0.65 -6.03
C LYS A 83 -5.06 1.74 -5.45
N SER A 84 -6.38 1.60 -5.60
CA SER A 84 -7.37 2.62 -5.21
C SER A 84 -7.31 3.03 -3.73
N ASN A 85 -6.70 2.21 -2.88
CA ASN A 85 -6.48 2.44 -1.46
C ASN A 85 -5.06 2.91 -1.11
N ARG A 86 -4.28 3.38 -2.09
CA ARG A 86 -2.91 3.88 -1.90
C ARG A 86 -2.65 5.09 -2.79
N ARG A 87 -1.75 5.97 -2.34
CA ARG A 87 -1.17 7.05 -3.15
C ARG A 87 0.13 6.60 -3.82
N THR A 88 0.12 5.40 -4.37
CA THR A 88 1.28 4.80 -5.03
C THR A 88 0.86 4.28 -6.39
N VAL A 89 1.61 4.69 -7.42
CA VAL A 89 1.47 4.25 -8.80
C VAL A 89 2.62 3.31 -9.09
N TYR A 90 2.30 2.11 -9.56
CA TYR A 90 3.26 1.10 -9.96
C TYR A 90 3.45 1.17 -11.47
N VAL A 91 4.69 1.34 -11.91
CA VAL A 91 5.07 1.33 -13.31
C VAL A 91 6.01 0.14 -13.52
N VAL A 92 5.62 -0.81 -14.33
CA VAL A 92 6.48 -1.95 -14.69
C VAL A 92 6.90 -1.78 -16.13
N ILE A 93 8.20 -1.80 -16.40
CA ILE A 93 8.74 -1.69 -17.76
C ILE A 93 9.59 -2.93 -18.01
N ASN A 94 9.19 -3.72 -19.01
CA ASN A 94 9.96 -4.84 -19.51
C ASN A 94 10.77 -4.33 -20.72
N PHE A 95 12.09 -4.43 -20.62
CA PHE A 95 13.02 -4.05 -21.67
C PHE A 95 13.38 -5.26 -22.54
N LYS A 96 13.94 -4.96 -23.71
CA LYS A 96 14.51 -5.96 -24.60
C LYS A 96 15.88 -6.40 -24.10
N ASP A 97 16.25 -7.61 -24.49
CA ASP A 97 17.40 -8.39 -24.03
C ASP A 97 18.78 -7.71 -24.21
N ASP A 98 18.86 -6.69 -25.07
CA ASP A 98 20.05 -5.91 -25.41
C ASP A 98 20.14 -4.56 -24.68
N THR A 99 19.13 -4.22 -23.87
CA THR A 99 19.06 -2.93 -23.18
C THR A 99 19.97 -2.94 -21.96
N SER A 100 20.84 -1.93 -21.82
CA SER A 100 21.68 -1.80 -20.63
C SER A 100 20.88 -1.25 -19.43
N LEU A 101 21.32 -1.56 -18.21
CA LEU A 101 20.70 -1.02 -16.99
C LEU A 101 20.66 0.52 -17.00
N ASN A 102 21.75 1.17 -17.43
CA ASN A 102 21.83 2.63 -17.49
C ASN A 102 20.82 3.22 -18.49
N ASP A 103 20.63 2.57 -19.64
CA ASP A 103 19.65 3.02 -20.64
C ASP A 103 18.22 2.84 -20.10
N ALA A 104 17.96 1.71 -19.44
CA ALA A 104 16.67 1.43 -18.81
C ALA A 104 16.34 2.46 -17.72
N GLU A 105 17.29 2.80 -16.85
CA GLU A 105 17.14 3.87 -15.85
C GLU A 105 16.88 5.23 -16.51
N GLY A 106 17.60 5.55 -17.60
CA GLY A 106 17.42 6.78 -18.36
C GLY A 106 16.03 6.91 -18.99
N ILE A 107 15.52 5.82 -19.57
CA ILE A 107 14.16 5.76 -20.14
C ILE A 107 13.10 5.95 -19.06
N ALA A 108 13.26 5.29 -17.91
CA ALA A 108 12.37 5.46 -16.78
C ALA A 108 12.38 6.90 -16.25
N GLN A 109 13.56 7.53 -16.14
CA GLN A 109 13.69 8.92 -15.72
C GLN A 109 13.07 9.90 -16.72
N ALA A 110 13.24 9.65 -18.03
CA ALA A 110 12.60 10.45 -19.07
C ALA A 110 11.07 10.33 -19.01
N SER A 111 10.52 9.15 -18.67
CA SER A 111 9.07 8.96 -18.59
C SER A 111 8.39 9.87 -17.55
N LEU A 112 9.13 10.37 -16.55
CA LEU A 112 8.59 11.31 -15.55
C LEU A 112 8.10 12.62 -16.18
N SER A 113 8.65 13.04 -17.33
CA SER A 113 8.18 14.26 -18.02
C SER A 113 6.77 14.12 -18.58
N ASN A 114 6.28 12.89 -18.74
CA ASN A 114 4.91 12.62 -19.20
C ASN A 114 3.89 12.70 -18.06
N ILE A 115 4.33 12.96 -16.84
CA ILE A 115 3.49 13.03 -15.65
C ILE A 115 3.39 14.50 -15.22
N SER A 116 2.16 14.99 -15.05
CA SER A 116 1.90 16.35 -14.58
C SER A 116 2.47 16.58 -13.17
N GLU A 117 2.90 17.81 -12.87
CA GLU A 117 3.39 18.21 -11.54
C GLU A 117 2.37 17.94 -10.43
N ASP A 118 1.06 18.13 -10.68
CA ASP A 118 -0.01 17.84 -9.72
C ASP A 118 -0.02 16.36 -9.28
N LEU A 119 0.11 15.45 -10.26
CA LEU A 119 0.20 14.02 -9.99
C LEU A 119 1.52 13.65 -9.32
N LEU A 120 2.65 14.25 -9.72
CA LEU A 120 3.96 14.04 -9.08
C LEU A 120 4.02 14.57 -7.63
N GLY A 121 3.25 15.62 -7.34
CA GLY A 121 3.10 16.19 -6.00
C GLY A 121 2.09 15.44 -5.12
N TYR A 122 1.26 14.57 -5.72
CA TYR A 122 0.27 13.79 -4.99
C TYR A 122 0.62 12.30 -4.88
N TYR A 123 1.15 11.66 -5.90
CA TYR A 123 1.45 10.23 -5.89
C TYR A 123 2.94 9.95 -5.73
N ASP A 124 3.25 8.86 -5.03
CA ASP A 124 4.53 8.21 -5.10
C ASP A 124 4.54 7.30 -6.34
N PHE A 125 5.57 7.36 -7.18
CA PHE A 125 5.71 6.48 -8.36
C PHE A 125 6.80 5.46 -8.10
N GLU A 126 6.45 4.18 -8.18
CA GLU A 126 7.34 3.05 -7.99
C GLU A 126 7.55 2.36 -9.34
N TYR A 127 8.80 2.33 -9.79
CA TYR A 127 9.23 1.74 -11.05
C TYR A 127 9.85 0.38 -10.79
N ILE A 128 9.45 -0.62 -11.58
CA ILE A 128 10.06 -1.93 -11.62
C ILE A 128 10.54 -2.15 -13.04
N LEU A 129 11.86 -2.11 -13.23
CA LEU A 129 12.48 -2.34 -14.52
C LEU A 129 12.93 -3.79 -14.60
N LYS A 130 12.61 -4.46 -15.71
CA LYS A 130 12.95 -5.87 -15.93
C LYS A 130 13.60 -6.05 -17.29
N CYS A 131 14.70 -6.78 -17.33
CA CYS A 131 15.28 -7.32 -18.55
C CYS A 131 15.53 -8.81 -18.32
N GLU A 132 15.06 -9.64 -19.26
CA GLU A 132 15.27 -11.08 -19.20
C GLU A 132 16.74 -11.42 -19.36
N LYS A 133 17.17 -12.50 -18.70
CA LYS A 133 18.50 -13.07 -18.87
C LYS A 133 18.58 -13.77 -20.22
N THR A 134 19.66 -13.55 -20.95
CA THR A 134 19.97 -14.26 -22.20
C THR A 134 21.33 -14.91 -22.14
N GLU A 135 21.72 -15.63 -23.20
CA GLU A 135 23.06 -16.22 -23.31
C GLU A 135 24.18 -15.17 -23.26
N ASN A 136 23.87 -13.91 -23.61
CA ASN A 136 24.85 -12.82 -23.72
C ASN A 136 24.66 -11.70 -22.66
N SER A 137 23.65 -11.80 -21.80
CA SER A 137 23.34 -10.78 -20.79
C SER A 137 22.74 -11.43 -19.54
N ASP A 138 23.23 -11.06 -18.36
CA ASP A 138 22.69 -11.56 -17.08
C ASP A 138 21.28 -11.07 -16.76
N GLY A 139 20.75 -10.13 -17.55
CA GLY A 139 19.47 -9.47 -17.28
C GLY A 139 19.53 -8.61 -16.02
N PHE A 140 18.40 -8.00 -15.66
CA PHE A 140 18.30 -7.23 -14.42
C PHE A 140 16.85 -7.11 -13.96
N ILE A 141 16.66 -6.99 -12.64
CA ILE A 141 15.43 -6.50 -12.04
C ILE A 141 15.82 -5.44 -11.03
N ILE A 142 15.49 -4.18 -11.33
CA ILE A 142 15.75 -3.06 -10.43
C ILE A 142 14.45 -2.34 -10.09
N MET A 143 14.37 -1.86 -8.85
CA MET A 143 13.25 -1.07 -8.36
C MET A 143 13.71 0.35 -8.11
N GLY A 144 12.93 1.32 -8.55
CA GLY A 144 13.16 2.74 -8.30
C GLY A 144 11.90 3.41 -7.77
N ALA A 145 12.06 4.51 -7.06
CA ALA A 145 10.93 5.27 -6.56
C ALA A 145 11.15 6.78 -6.73
N LYS A 146 10.12 7.47 -7.21
CA LYS A 146 9.96 8.92 -7.10
C LYS A 146 8.95 9.20 -6.01
N ASN A 147 9.43 9.71 -4.87
CA ASN A 147 8.58 10.14 -3.77
C ASN A 147 8.04 11.56 -4.02
N VAL A 148 6.85 11.87 -3.49
CA VAL A 148 6.26 13.22 -3.48
C VAL A 148 7.23 14.28 -2.93
N ALA A 149 8.00 13.96 -1.88
CA ALA A 149 8.97 14.88 -1.27
C ALA A 149 10.36 14.81 -1.92
N GLY A 150 10.60 13.88 -2.85
CA GLY A 150 11.88 13.69 -3.52
C GLY A 150 12.03 14.54 -4.77
N SER A 151 13.26 14.88 -5.15
CA SER A 151 13.55 15.66 -6.37
C SER A 151 13.67 14.82 -7.65
N GLY A 152 13.81 13.50 -7.53
CA GLY A 152 14.05 12.61 -8.67
C GLY A 152 13.78 11.15 -8.35
N LEU A 153 14.02 10.29 -9.33
CA LEU A 153 13.92 8.84 -9.14
C LEU A 153 15.14 8.34 -8.35
N VAL A 154 14.90 7.53 -7.33
CA VAL A 154 15.94 6.92 -6.50
C VAL A 154 15.87 5.41 -6.67
N TRP A 155 17.00 4.80 -7.03
CA TRP A 155 17.10 3.36 -7.28
C TRP A 155 17.46 2.59 -6.02
N ASN A 156 16.82 1.45 -5.80
CA ASN A 156 17.23 0.48 -4.79
C ASN A 156 18.40 -0.35 -5.32
N ASN A 157 19.27 -0.81 -4.43
CA ASN A 157 20.45 -1.56 -4.78
C ASN A 157 20.06 -2.85 -5.52
N ASN A 158 20.71 -3.08 -6.67
CA ASN A 158 20.37 -4.09 -7.68
C ASN A 158 20.27 -5.51 -7.08
N THR A 159 19.17 -6.23 -7.35
CA THR A 159 19.08 -7.67 -7.05
C THR A 159 19.39 -8.42 -8.35
N PRO A 160 20.53 -9.14 -8.46
CA PRO A 160 20.81 -9.97 -9.61
C PRO A 160 19.69 -10.99 -9.82
N VAL A 161 19.33 -11.28 -11.06
CA VAL A 161 18.36 -12.34 -11.39
C VAL A 161 19.06 -13.68 -11.19
N GLU A 162 18.84 -14.33 -10.06
CA GLU A 162 19.32 -15.69 -9.83
C GLU A 162 18.55 -16.64 -10.77
N SER A 163 19.29 -17.47 -11.52
CA SER A 163 18.69 -18.53 -12.32
C SER A 163 18.04 -19.54 -11.38
N GLU A 164 16.77 -19.87 -11.61
CA GLU A 164 16.16 -21.05 -10.98
C GLU A 164 16.93 -22.29 -11.46
N GLU A 165 17.62 -22.97 -10.54
CA GLU A 165 18.27 -24.28 -10.76
C GLU A 165 17.27 -25.39 -11.05
#